data_AF-A0A8C1YDL5-F1
#
_entry.id   AF-A0A8C1YDL5-F1
#
_cell.length_a   1.000
_cell.length_b   1.000
_cell.length_c   1.000
_cell.angle_alpha   90.00
_cell.angle_beta   90.00
_cell.angle_gamma   90.00
#
_symmetry.space_group_name_H-M   'P 1'
#
loop_
_entity.id
_entity.type
_entity.pdbx_description
1 polymer ?
#
loop_
_entity_poly.entity_id
_entity_poly.type
_entity_poly.pdbx_seq_one_letter_code
_entity_poly.pdbx_strand_id
1 'polypeptide(L)'
;MEGLSYLFLLLGVFSIQGSSENLEENLALKGTAVQSSTFYTSEATKAIDGIRYSPSGTPHPDETYTYCSITSNQLNPWWRLDLLDYYDIYNVTITYRGDCCLEQTTGVEIRI
;
A
#
# COMPACT_ATOMS: atom_id res chain seq x y z
N MET A 1 -22.54 4.96 -23.54
CA MET A 1 -21.77 5.71 -22.53
C MET A 1 -21.50 4.73 -21.40
N GLU A 2 -20.45 3.92 -21.53
CA GLU A 2 -20.08 2.88 -20.57
C GLU A 2 -18.68 3.26 -20.08
N GLY A 3 -18.64 4.16 -19.10
CA GLY A 3 -17.40 4.68 -18.52
C GLY A 3 -16.83 3.67 -17.52
N LEU A 4 -16.13 2.64 -18.03
CA LEU A 4 -15.25 1.82 -17.21
C LEU A 4 -13.94 2.58 -16.99
N SER A 5 -13.99 3.58 -16.11
CA SER A 5 -12.79 4.26 -15.64
C SER A 5 -12.18 3.43 -14.52
N TYR A 6 -11.09 2.75 -14.88
CA TYR A 6 -10.18 1.96 -14.07
C TYR A 6 -10.10 2.39 -12.61
N LEU A 7 -10.64 1.53 -11.75
CA LEU A 7 -10.68 1.64 -10.30
C LEU A 7 -9.34 1.14 -9.76
N PHE A 8 -8.41 2.06 -9.52
CA PHE A 8 -7.17 1.74 -8.82
C PHE A 8 -7.45 1.85 -7.32
N LEU A 9 -7.24 0.80 -6.54
CA LEU A 9 -7.23 0.90 -5.09
C LEU A 9 -5.90 0.32 -4.65
N LEU A 10 -5.03 1.15 -4.09
CA LEU A 10 -3.76 0.71 -3.51
C LEU A 10 -4.07 0.01 -2.19
N LEU A 11 -4.54 -1.22 -2.32
CA LEU A 11 -4.79 -2.13 -1.22
C LEU A 11 -3.49 -2.88 -0.97
N GLY A 12 -2.62 -2.38 -0.09
CA GLY A 12 -1.44 -3.16 0.22
C GLY A 12 -0.52 -2.66 1.32
N VAL A 13 0.48 -3.50 1.59
CA VAL A 13 1.60 -3.29 2.50
C VAL A 13 2.88 -3.25 1.66
N PHE A 14 3.69 -2.20 1.83
CA PHE A 14 4.97 -2.01 1.17
C PHE A 14 6.12 -2.45 2.09
N SER A 15 7.04 -3.22 1.54
CA SER A 15 8.36 -3.45 2.10
C SER A 15 9.37 -2.93 1.09
N ILE A 16 10.18 -1.95 1.49
CA ILE A 16 11.22 -1.37 0.63
C ILE A 16 12.56 -1.75 1.25
N GLN A 17 13.28 -2.64 0.58
CA GLN A 17 14.63 -3.02 0.96
C GLN A 17 15.61 -2.05 0.28
N GLY A 18 16.42 -1.38 1.09
CA GLY A 18 17.55 -0.57 0.64
C GLY A 18 18.69 -0.63 1.64
N SER A 19 19.79 0.05 1.34
CA SER A 19 20.95 0.09 2.24
C SER A 19 21.05 1.43 2.97
N SER A 20 21.04 1.40 4.29
CA SER A 20 21.71 2.41 5.12
C SER A 20 22.86 1.70 5.85
N GLU A 21 24.08 2.25 5.75
CA GLU A 21 25.26 1.77 6.49
C GLU A 21 25.59 0.25 6.38
N ASN A 22 25.50 -0.35 5.19
CA ASN A 22 25.83 -1.77 4.89
C ASN A 22 24.94 -2.85 5.58
N LEU A 23 23.74 -2.50 6.06
CA LEU A 23 22.75 -3.49 6.50
C LEU A 23 21.54 -3.48 5.55
N GLU A 24 21.11 -4.66 5.10
CA GLU A 24 19.83 -4.81 4.40
C GLU A 24 18.69 -4.66 5.40
N GLU A 25 17.92 -3.58 5.28
CA GLU A 25 16.78 -3.32 6.15
C GLU A 25 15.53 -2.90 5.37
N ASN A 26 14.35 -3.08 5.97
CA ASN A 26 13.10 -2.55 5.43
C ASN A 26 12.99 -1.06 5.78
N LEU A 27 13.49 -0.20 4.89
CA LEU A 27 13.48 1.26 5.04
C LEU A 27 12.07 1.83 5.13
N ALA A 28 11.06 1.12 4.61
CA ALA A 28 9.68 1.59 4.65
C ALA A 28 9.17 1.84 6.08
N LEU A 29 9.66 1.09 7.07
CA LEU A 29 9.26 1.22 8.48
C LEU A 29 9.70 2.56 9.11
N LYS A 30 10.66 3.25 8.50
CA LYS A 30 11.23 4.51 9.01
C LYS A 30 10.68 5.75 8.30
N GLY A 31 9.95 5.56 7.20
CA GLY A 31 9.46 6.64 6.37
C GLY A 31 8.13 7.24 6.84
N THR A 32 7.68 8.26 6.11
CA THR A 32 6.35 8.85 6.27
C THR A 32 5.49 8.53 5.06
N ALA A 33 4.37 7.84 5.30
CA ALA A 33 3.42 7.47 4.26
C ALA A 33 2.27 8.46 4.17
N VAL A 34 1.88 8.82 2.95
CA VAL A 34 0.67 9.60 2.65
C VAL A 34 -0.08 8.98 1.49
N GLN A 35 -1.38 9.21 1.42
CA GLN A 35 -2.21 8.76 0.31
C GLN A 35 -3.17 9.86 -0.14
N SER A 36 -3.56 9.78 -1.41
CA SER A 36 -4.46 10.71 -2.07
C SER A 36 -5.79 10.97 -1.33
N SER A 37 -6.36 9.93 -0.71
CA SER A 37 -7.52 10.02 0.19
C SER A 37 -7.52 8.82 1.13
N THR A 38 -8.22 8.91 2.27
CA THR A 38 -8.38 7.78 3.19
C THR A 38 -9.81 7.26 3.16
N PHE A 39 -9.98 5.95 3.04
CA PHE A 39 -11.27 5.27 3.24
C PHE A 39 -11.38 4.81 4.70
N TYR A 40 -12.39 5.29 5.42
CA TYR A 40 -12.57 5.03 6.86
C TYR A 40 -11.29 5.27 7.68
N THR A 41 -10.75 4.22 8.30
CA THR A 41 -9.58 4.26 9.19
C THR A 41 -8.34 3.59 8.56
N SER A 42 -8.39 3.34 7.25
CA SER A 42 -7.35 2.64 6.49
C SER A 42 -6.24 3.59 6.02
N GLU A 43 -5.56 4.20 6.99
CA GLU A 43 -4.53 5.21 6.76
C GLU A 43 -3.33 4.70 5.95
N ALA A 44 -2.62 5.62 5.30
CA ALA A 44 -1.43 5.33 4.51
C ALA A 44 -0.35 4.55 5.29
N THR A 45 -0.22 4.83 6.59
CA THR A 45 0.77 4.22 7.49
C THR A 45 0.57 2.73 7.71
N LYS A 46 -0.64 2.21 7.47
CA LYS A 46 -0.92 0.77 7.52
C LYS A 46 -0.11 -0.02 6.50
N ALA A 47 0.29 0.62 5.41
CA ALA A 47 1.12 -0.05 4.43
C ALA A 47 2.59 -0.18 4.85
N ILE A 48 3.03 0.47 5.95
CA ILE A 48 4.43 0.47 6.40
C ILE A 48 4.57 0.11 7.89
N ASP A 49 3.55 -0.49 8.49
CA ASP A 49 3.55 -0.84 9.92
C ASP A 49 4.26 -2.18 10.23
N GLY A 50 4.75 -2.87 9.21
CA GLY A 50 5.43 -4.16 9.31
C GLY A 50 4.50 -5.36 9.46
N ILE A 51 3.18 -5.14 9.49
CA ILE A 51 2.18 -6.20 9.61
C ILE A 51 1.82 -6.69 8.21
N ARG A 52 2.35 -7.85 7.80
CA ARG A 52 2.03 -8.50 6.51
C ARG A 52 0.76 -9.36 6.61
N TYR A 53 -0.23 -8.91 7.36
CA TYR A 53 -1.48 -9.64 7.53
C TYR A 53 -2.44 -9.28 6.40
N SER A 54 -2.68 -10.24 5.52
CA SER A 54 -3.62 -10.14 4.41
C SER A 54 -4.52 -11.38 4.47
N PRO A 55 -5.61 -11.34 5.27
CA PRO A 55 -6.51 -12.48 5.40
C PRO A 55 -7.09 -12.82 4.03
N SER A 56 -7.26 -14.12 3.75
CA SER A 56 -7.96 -14.61 2.57
C SER A 56 -9.35 -15.11 2.97
N GLY A 57 -10.38 -14.82 2.17
CA GLY A 57 -11.77 -15.17 2.49
C GLY A 57 -12.71 -13.97 2.39
N THR A 58 -13.95 -14.03 2.87
CA THR A 58 -14.78 -12.82 3.03
C THR A 58 -14.53 -12.25 4.42
N PRO A 59 -14.23 -10.94 4.56
CA PRO A 59 -14.02 -10.36 5.88
C PRO A 59 -15.28 -10.53 6.73
N HIS A 60 -15.11 -10.86 8.01
CA HIS A 60 -16.25 -10.94 8.92
C HIS A 60 -16.89 -9.55 9.06
N PRO A 61 -18.21 -9.42 9.19
CA PRO A 61 -18.88 -8.10 9.28
C PRO A 61 -18.42 -7.21 10.45
N ASP A 62 -17.66 -7.74 11.42
CA ASP A 62 -17.00 -6.98 12.49
C ASP A 62 -15.49 -6.78 12.27
N GLU A 63 -14.90 -7.37 11.23
CA GLU A 63 -13.50 -7.16 10.86
C GLU A 63 -13.37 -5.77 10.23
N THR A 64 -12.75 -4.89 10.99
CA THR A 64 -12.39 -3.56 10.50
C THR A 64 -11.30 -3.67 9.44
N TYR A 65 -11.37 -2.82 8.40
CA TYR A 65 -10.36 -2.70 7.33
C TYR A 65 -9.02 -2.12 7.82
N THR A 66 -8.54 -2.54 8.99
CA THR A 66 -7.47 -1.88 9.75
C THR A 66 -6.06 -2.35 9.42
N TYR A 67 -5.91 -3.34 8.53
CA TYR A 67 -4.62 -3.96 8.20
C TYR A 67 -3.98 -3.46 6.90
N CYS A 68 -4.75 -2.82 6.02
CA CYS A 68 -4.25 -2.30 4.74
C CYS A 68 -4.48 -0.80 4.67
N SER A 69 -3.63 -0.12 3.91
CA SER A 69 -3.93 1.21 3.39
C SER A 69 -5.06 1.08 2.37
N ILE A 70 -6.04 1.98 2.40
CA ILE A 70 -7.14 2.02 1.42
C ILE A 70 -7.48 3.48 1.11
N THR A 71 -7.48 3.81 -0.17
CA THR A 71 -7.98 5.09 -0.67
C THR A 71 -9.49 5.05 -0.90
N SER A 72 -10.17 6.19 -0.85
CA SER A 72 -11.55 6.26 -1.36
C SER A 72 -11.57 6.02 -2.87
N ASN A 73 -12.74 5.63 -3.40
CA ASN A 73 -12.94 5.51 -4.84
C ASN A 73 -12.79 6.88 -5.52
N GLN A 74 -11.74 7.02 -6.34
CA GLN A 74 -11.40 8.25 -7.04
C GLN A 74 -10.57 7.96 -8.31
N LEU A 75 -10.44 8.96 -9.16
CA LEU A 75 -9.56 8.92 -10.34
C LEU A 75 -8.09 9.07 -9.94
N ASN A 76 -7.22 8.24 -10.53
CA ASN A 76 -5.76 8.25 -10.31
C ASN A 76 -5.34 8.30 -8.82
N PRO A 77 -5.85 7.39 -7.97
CA PRO A 77 -5.43 7.31 -6.58
C PRO A 77 -3.97 6.91 -6.51
N TRP A 78 -3.31 7.48 -5.53
CA TRP A 78 -1.90 7.26 -5.28
C TRP A 78 -1.64 7.12 -3.77
N TRP A 79 -0.53 6.44 -3.49
CA TRP A 79 0.10 6.32 -2.19
C TRP A 79 1.57 6.68 -2.38
N ARG A 80 2.18 7.34 -1.40
CA ARG A 80 3.57 7.78 -1.46
C ARG A 80 4.25 7.57 -0.12
N LEU A 81 5.48 7.07 -0.18
CA LEU A 81 6.41 7.00 0.94
C LEU A 81 7.48 8.06 0.77
N ASP A 82 7.70 8.84 1.81
CA ASP A 82 8.89 9.67 1.97
C ASP A 82 9.87 8.93 2.88
N LEU A 83 11.04 8.55 2.35
CA LEU A 83 12.08 7.87 3.12
C LEU A 83 12.90 8.81 4.00
N LEU A 84 12.65 10.13 3.92
CA LEU A 84 13.30 11.19 4.71
C LEU A 84 14.79 11.40 4.41
N ASP A 85 15.40 10.54 3.61
CA ASP A 85 16.75 10.65 3.08
C ASP A 85 16.85 9.89 1.74
N TYR A 86 18.01 10.00 1.09
CA TYR A 86 18.33 9.29 -0.15
C TYR A 86 18.86 7.89 0.15
N TYR A 87 18.31 6.90 -0.55
CA TYR A 87 18.71 5.50 -0.41
C TYR A 87 18.84 4.83 -1.77
N ASP A 88 19.82 3.95 -1.90
CA ASP A 88 19.86 2.98 -2.98
C ASP A 88 18.81 1.88 -2.70
N ILE A 89 17.76 1.86 -3.53
CA ILE A 89 16.66 0.90 -3.40
C ILE A 89 16.91 -0.31 -4.30
N TYR A 90 16.98 -1.50 -3.71
CA TYR A 90 17.27 -2.74 -4.45
C TYR A 90 16.03 -3.62 -4.64
N ASN A 91 15.06 -3.53 -3.74
CA ASN A 91 13.84 -4.34 -3.82
C ASN A 91 12.63 -3.57 -3.27
N VAL A 92 11.54 -3.58 -4.02
CA VAL A 92 10.23 -3.09 -3.58
C VAL A 92 9.26 -4.27 -3.64
N THR A 93 8.76 -4.68 -2.47
CA THR A 93 7.75 -5.71 -2.33
C THR A 93 6.42 -5.07 -1.97
N ILE A 94 5.39 -5.34 -2.77
CA ILE A 94 4.01 -4.91 -2.53
C ILE A 94 3.18 -6.14 -2.19
N THR A 95 2.54 -6.12 -1.02
CA THR A 95 1.61 -7.15 -0.58
C THR A 95 0.21 -6.64 -0.78
N TYR A 96 -0.60 -7.30 -1.60
CA TYR A 96 -1.98 -6.87 -1.83
C TYR A 96 -2.94 -7.42 -0.77
N ARG A 97 -4.11 -6.79 -0.66
CA ARG A 97 -5.26 -7.32 0.09
C ARG A 97 -5.71 -8.66 -0.52
N GLY A 98 -5.89 -9.68 0.31
CA GLY A 98 -5.98 -11.09 -0.10
C GLY A 98 -7.39 -11.71 -0.01
N ASP A 99 -8.34 -10.99 0.58
CA ASP A 99 -9.73 -11.42 0.80
C ASP A 99 -10.64 -11.05 -0.40
N CYS A 100 -10.31 -10.01 -1.17
CA CYS A 100 -11.03 -9.66 -2.39
C CYS A 100 -10.24 -8.74 -3.30
N CYS A 101 -10.84 -8.40 -4.44
CA CYS A 101 -10.60 -7.12 -5.11
C CYS A 101 -9.20 -6.98 -5.75
N LEU A 102 -8.55 -8.11 -6.05
CA LEU A 102 -7.24 -8.15 -6.71
C LEU A 102 -7.27 -7.46 -8.07
N GLU A 103 -8.41 -7.42 -8.76
CA GLU A 103 -8.55 -6.71 -10.02
C GLU A 103 -8.24 -5.21 -9.91
N GLN A 104 -8.44 -4.61 -8.73
CA GLN A 104 -8.22 -3.18 -8.46
C GLN A 104 -6.74 -2.80 -8.35
N THR A 105 -5.85 -3.79 -8.35
CA THR A 105 -4.40 -3.58 -8.30
C THR A 105 -3.75 -3.74 -9.68
N THR A 106 -4.55 -4.07 -10.70
CA THR A 106 -4.08 -4.21 -12.08
C THR A 106 -3.66 -2.86 -12.65
N GLY A 107 -2.48 -2.81 -13.28
CA GLY A 107 -1.98 -1.59 -13.93
C GLY A 107 -1.37 -0.57 -12.97
N VAL A 108 -1.03 -0.96 -11.74
CA VAL A 108 -0.27 -0.11 -10.82
C VAL A 108 1.08 0.26 -11.42
N GLU A 109 1.45 1.53 -11.29
CA GLU A 109 2.77 2.04 -11.66
C GLU A 109 3.59 2.30 -10.39
N ILE A 110 4.83 1.83 -10.39
CA ILE A 110 5.79 2.10 -9.31
C ILE A 110 6.78 3.15 -9.81
N ARG A 111 6.96 4.22 -9.02
CA ARG A 111 7.90 5.32 -9.29
C ARG A 111 8.77 5.50 -8.04
N ILE A 112 10.09 5.45 -8.22
CA ILE A 112 11.12 5.59 -7.17
C ILE A 112 12.01 6.76 -7.54
#